data_AF-A0A3M5U3E4-F1
#
_entry.id   AF-A0A3M5U3E4-F1
#
_cell.length_a   1.000
_cell.length_b   1.000
_cell.length_c   1.000
_cell.angle_alpha   90.00
_cell.angle_beta   90.00
_cell.angle_gamma   90.00
#
_symmetry.space_group_name_H-M   'P 1'
#
loop_
_entity.id
_entity.type
_entity.pdbx_description
1 polymer ?
#
loop_
_entity_poly.entity_id
_entity_poly.type
_entity_poly.pdbx_seq_one_letter_code
_entity_poly.pdbx_strand_id
1 'polypeptide(L)'
;MWLDHHVLKAFAGRILPIDTQVAKRCAQLHVPDSRSECDALIAATALVHGMTVVTRNTADFKSSGAALLNPWISQLNEETAYYSSASR
;
A
#
# COMPACT_ATOMS: atom_id res chain seq x y z
N MET A 1 0.92 -1.00 -27.76
CA MET A 1 0.98 0.38 -27.19
C MET A 1 2.02 0.38 -26.06
N TRP A 2 2.32 1.50 -25.38
CA TRP A 2 3.31 1.51 -24.27
C TRP A 2 2.96 0.51 -23.15
N LEU A 3 1.67 0.39 -22.80
CA LEU A 3 1.15 -0.55 -21.80
C LEU A 3 1.53 -2.01 -22.12
N ASP A 4 1.20 -2.49 -23.32
CA ASP A 4 1.41 -3.90 -23.71
C ASP A 4 2.89 -4.23 -23.86
N HIS A 5 3.67 -3.29 -24.41
CA HIS A 5 5.05 -3.55 -24.81
C HIS A 5 6.07 -3.30 -23.69
N HIS A 6 5.74 -2.47 -22.71
CA HIS A 6 6.67 -2.13 -21.62
C HIS A 6 6.12 -2.56 -20.27
N VAL A 7 4.94 -2.07 -19.88
CA VAL A 7 4.42 -2.28 -18.51
C VAL A 7 4.07 -3.73 -18.26
N LEU A 8 3.23 -4.33 -19.11
CA LEU A 8 2.80 -5.73 -18.91
C LEU A 8 4.00 -6.70 -18.94
N LYS A 9 5.00 -6.44 -19.79
CA LYS A 9 6.22 -7.24 -19.83
C LYS A 9 7.08 -7.07 -18.58
N ALA A 10 7.28 -5.83 -18.11
CA ALA A 10 8.09 -5.55 -16.92
C ALA A 10 7.52 -6.21 -15.66
N PHE A 11 6.19 -6.35 -15.57
CA PHE A 11 5.50 -6.92 -14.41
C PHE A 11 4.97 -8.35 -14.65
N ALA A 12 5.37 -9.03 -15.72
CA ALA A 12 4.92 -10.39 -16.00
C ALA A 12 5.17 -11.33 -14.81
N GLY A 13 4.15 -12.13 -14.45
CA GLY A 13 4.18 -13.01 -13.28
C GLY A 13 4.06 -12.31 -11.92
N ARG A 14 3.94 -10.97 -11.90
CA ARG A 14 3.82 -10.15 -10.68
C ARG A 14 2.59 -9.24 -10.68
N ILE A 15 1.62 -9.53 -11.54
CA ILE A 15 0.31 -8.87 -11.56
C ILE A 15 -0.65 -9.74 -10.74
N LEU A 16 -1.12 -9.20 -9.62
CA LEU A 16 -2.03 -9.92 -8.74
C LEU A 16 -3.47 -9.80 -9.26
N PRO A 17 -4.20 -10.91 -9.43
CA PRO A 17 -5.60 -10.87 -9.81
C PRO A 17 -6.47 -10.41 -8.64
N ILE A 18 -7.58 -9.75 -8.95
CA ILE A 18 -8.67 -9.54 -7.99
C ILE A 18 -9.52 -10.81 -8.01
N ASP A 19 -9.24 -11.73 -7.09
CA ASP A 19 -10.00 -12.96 -6.91
C ASP A 19 -11.11 -12.81 -5.86
N THR A 20 -11.82 -13.91 -5.56
CA THR A 20 -12.90 -13.90 -4.57
C THR A 20 -12.44 -13.52 -3.17
N GLN A 21 -11.21 -13.86 -2.78
CA GLN A 21 -10.70 -13.50 -1.44
C GLN A 21 -10.41 -12.01 -1.36
N VAL A 22 -9.80 -11.44 -2.40
CA VAL A 22 -9.60 -9.99 -2.52
C VAL A 22 -10.93 -9.26 -2.51
N ALA A 23 -11.91 -9.71 -3.30
CA ALA A 23 -13.23 -9.08 -3.37
C ALA A 23 -13.97 -9.11 -2.02
N LYS A 24 -13.96 -10.24 -1.30
CA LYS A 24 -14.54 -10.35 0.05
C LYS A 24 -13.85 -9.42 1.05
N ARG A 25 -12.51 -9.34 0.99
CA ARG A 25 -11.75 -8.44 1.85
C ARG A 25 -12.05 -6.97 1.53
N CYS A 26 -12.19 -6.61 0.25
CA CYS A 26 -12.59 -5.28 -0.18
C CYS A 26 -13.95 -4.87 0.39
N ALA A 27 -14.95 -5.76 0.33
CA ALA A 27 -16.27 -5.50 0.88
C ALA A 27 -16.23 -5.18 2.39
N GLN A 28 -15.35 -5.84 3.15
CA GLN A 28 -15.18 -5.56 4.58
C GLN A 28 -14.58 -4.18 4.86
N LEU A 29 -13.75 -3.65 3.95
CA LEU A 29 -13.11 -2.34 4.11
C LEU A 29 -14.07 -1.16 3.92
N HIS A 30 -15.28 -1.42 3.39
CA HIS A 30 -16.34 -0.43 3.19
C HIS A 30 -17.29 -0.30 4.38
N VAL A 31 -17.02 -0.99 5.49
CA VAL A 31 -17.85 -0.96 6.70
C VAL A 31 -17.04 -0.36 7.87
N PRO A 32 -17.59 0.60 8.63
CA PRO A 32 -18.93 1.21 8.49
C PRO A 32 -19.04 2.24 7.35
N ASP A 33 -17.92 2.82 6.92
CA ASP A 33 -17.89 3.90 5.94
C ASP A 33 -17.34 3.42 4.59
N SER A 34 -18.03 3.81 3.51
CA SER A 34 -17.62 3.52 2.14
C SER A 34 -16.29 4.20 1.81
N ARG A 35 -15.43 3.51 1.06
CA ARG A 35 -14.15 4.03 0.57
C ARG A 35 -14.16 4.14 -0.95
N SER A 36 -13.08 4.70 -1.48
CA SER A 36 -12.76 4.59 -2.90
C SER A 36 -12.59 3.11 -3.26
N GLU A 37 -13.36 2.64 -4.25
CA GLU A 37 -13.33 1.22 -4.66
C GLU A 37 -11.92 0.79 -5.09
N CYS A 38 -11.22 1.63 -5.85
CA CYS A 38 -9.85 1.34 -6.30
C CYS A 38 -8.86 1.20 -5.14
N ASP A 39 -8.91 2.12 -4.17
CA ASP A 39 -7.99 2.08 -3.02
C ASP A 39 -8.32 0.91 -2.09
N ALA A 40 -9.60 0.60 -1.91
CA ALA A 40 -10.05 -0.56 -1.16
C ALA A 40 -9.60 -1.87 -1.81
N LEU A 41 -9.66 -2.00 -3.14
CA LEU A 41 -9.15 -3.16 -3.87
C LEU A 41 -7.63 -3.33 -3.74
N ILE A 42 -6.87 -2.24 -3.84
CA ILE A 42 -5.40 -2.27 -3.65
C ILE A 42 -5.07 -2.69 -2.21
N ALA A 43 -5.73 -2.10 -1.22
CA ALA A 43 -5.52 -2.43 0.19
C ALA A 43 -5.94 -3.88 0.51
N ALA A 44 -7.07 -4.34 -0.03
CA ALA A 44 -7.54 -5.70 0.13
C ALA A 44 -6.56 -6.71 -0.47
N THR A 45 -6.02 -6.43 -1.66
CA THR A 45 -4.98 -7.25 -2.30
C THR A 45 -3.75 -7.34 -1.39
N ALA A 46 -3.26 -6.21 -0.89
CA ALA A 46 -2.12 -6.20 0.03
C ALA A 46 -2.38 -7.01 1.30
N LEU A 47 -3.55 -6.88 1.90
CA LEU A 47 -3.94 -7.61 3.12
C LEU A 47 -4.04 -9.12 2.89
N VAL A 48 -4.64 -9.55 1.77
CA VAL A 48 -4.78 -10.98 1.43
C VAL A 48 -3.42 -11.63 1.19
N HIS A 49 -2.48 -10.90 0.58
CA HIS A 49 -1.17 -11.42 0.24
C HIS A 49 -0.07 -11.09 1.26
N GLY A 50 -0.39 -10.43 2.39
CA GLY A 50 0.59 -10.03 3.41
C GLY A 50 1.65 -9.05 2.89
N MET A 51 1.27 -8.15 1.99
CA MET A 51 2.16 -7.19 1.34
C MET A 51 2.01 -5.76 1.88
N THR A 52 3.00 -4.91 1.58
CA THR A 52 3.00 -3.49 1.91
C THR A 52 2.56 -2.66 0.71
N VAL A 53 1.62 -1.74 0.90
CA VAL A 53 1.25 -0.74 -0.11
C VAL A 53 2.29 0.37 -0.11
N VAL A 54 3.01 0.51 -1.23
CA VAL A 54 3.94 1.61 -1.46
C VAL A 54 3.21 2.76 -2.13
N THR A 55 3.00 3.88 -1.42
CA THR A 55 2.23 5.02 -1.92
C THR A 55 2.66 6.34 -1.30
N ARG A 56 2.62 7.42 -2.07
CA ARG A 56 2.69 8.79 -1.51
C ARG A 56 1.45 9.15 -0.71
N ASN A 57 0.30 8.60 -1.12
CA ASN A 57 -1.01 8.95 -0.59
C ASN A 57 -1.38 8.05 0.58
N THR A 58 -0.58 8.10 1.65
CA THR A 58 -0.81 7.22 2.80
C THR A 58 -2.14 7.48 3.50
N ALA A 59 -2.64 8.72 3.47
CA ALA A 59 -3.86 9.13 4.15
C ALA A 59 -5.06 8.26 3.79
N ASP A 60 -5.25 7.98 2.50
CA ASP A 60 -6.40 7.22 1.99
C ASP A 60 -6.33 5.72 2.36
N PHE A 61 -5.15 5.22 2.70
CA PHE A 61 -4.92 3.83 3.06
C PHE A 61 -4.79 3.60 4.57
N LYS A 62 -4.61 4.65 5.38
CA LYS A 62 -4.34 4.53 6.83
C LYS A 62 -5.40 3.69 7.57
N SER A 63 -6.67 3.90 7.25
CA SER A 63 -7.78 3.19 7.89
C SER A 63 -7.99 1.77 7.36
N SER A 64 -7.25 1.33 6.34
CA SER A 64 -7.33 -0.03 5.79
C SER A 64 -6.65 -1.10 6.62
N GLY A 65 -5.69 -0.71 7.46
CA GLY A 65 -4.86 -1.65 8.21
C GLY A 65 -3.81 -2.37 7.35
N ALA A 66 -3.69 -2.07 6.06
CA ALA A 66 -2.56 -2.53 5.25
C ALA A 66 -1.26 -1.87 5.73
N ALA A 67 -0.14 -2.60 5.67
CA ALA A 67 1.17 -2.00 5.91
C ALA A 67 1.44 -0.95 4.81
N LEU A 68 1.92 0.24 5.20
CA LEU A 68 2.15 1.35 4.27
C LEU A 68 3.62 1.76 4.26
N LEU A 69 4.13 2.05 3.07
CA LEU A 69 5.44 2.67 2.88
C LEU A 69 5.29 3.89 2.00
N ASN A 70 5.69 5.06 2.50
CA ASN A 70 5.78 6.27 1.68
C ASN A 70 7.22 6.48 1.20
N PRO A 71 7.54 6.23 -0.08
CA PRO A 71 8.91 6.29 -0.56
C PRO A 71 9.43 7.73 -0.71
N TRP A 72 8.59 8.74 -0.51
CA TRP A 72 8.99 10.15 -0.50
C TRP A 72 9.41 10.66 0.88
N ILE A 73 9.20 9.87 1.94
CA ILE A 73 9.66 10.22 3.28
C ILE A 73 10.99 9.48 3.50
N SER A 74 12.05 10.24 3.76
CA SER A 74 13.35 9.66 4.10
C SER A 74 13.25 8.86 5.39
N GLN A 75 13.64 7.59 5.35
CA GLN A 75 13.69 6.72 6.54
C GLN A 75 14.93 6.96 7.41
N LEU A 76 15.81 7.90 7.04
CA LEU A 76 17.14 8.07 7.64
C LEU A 76 17.18 8.97 8.90
N ASN A 77 16.04 9.33 9.50
CA ASN A 77 16.00 10.37 10.55
C ASN A 77 15.48 9.92 11.94
N GLU A 78 15.47 8.63 12.27
CA GLU A 78 15.08 8.19 13.63
C GLU A 78 16.27 8.08 14.60
N GLU A 79 17.50 7.86 14.11
CA GLU A 79 18.71 7.73 14.97
C GLU A 79 19.32 9.09 15.38
N THR A 80 19.24 10.12 14.54
CA THR A 80 19.92 11.41 14.80
C THR A 80 19.27 12.23 15.93
N ALA A 81 17.98 12.03 16.21
CA ALA A 81 17.27 12.74 17.27
C ALA A 81 17.67 12.25 18.68
N TYR A 82 18.02 10.97 18.82
CA TYR A 82 18.46 10.38 20.09
C TYR A 82 19.84 10.94 20.51
N TYR A 83 20.81 10.97 19.59
CA TYR A 83 22.17 11.45 19.88
C TYR A 83 22.29 12.98 20.09
N SER A 84 21.37 13.79 19.56
CA SER A 84 21.37 15.24 19.78
C SER A 84 20.87 15.65 21.17
N SER A 85 20.16 14.77 21.90
CA SER A 85 19.61 15.06 23.23
C SER A 85 20.49 14.57 24.38
N ALA A 86 21.42 13.66 24.11
CA ALA A 86 22.33 13.04 25.08
C ALA A 86 23.69 13.75 25.23
N SER A 87 23.92 14.87 24.51
CA SER A 87 25.18 15.63 24.51
C SER A 87 25.08 16.99 25.22
N ARG A 88 24.29 17.10 26.29
CA ARG A 88 24.35 18.25 27.22
C ARG A 88 24.95 17.86 28.55
#